data_AF-A0A8I3ARD8-F1
#
_entry.id   AF-A0A8I3ARD8-F1
#
_cell.length_a   1.000
_cell.length_b   1.000
_cell.length_c   1.000
_cell.angle_alpha   90.00
_cell.angle_beta   90.00
_cell.angle_gamma   90.00
#
_symmetry.space_group_name_H-M   'P 1'
#
loop_
_entity.id
_entity.type
_entity.pdbx_description
1 polymer ?
#
loop_
_entity_poly.entity_id
_entity_poly.type
_entity_poly.pdbx_seq_one_letter_code
_entity_poly.pdbx_strand_id
1 'polypeptide(L)' 'MRAADRRVNHSSWHVQGVRIENDCWIGAGAIICAGVCIGEGSTVLEGTVVTKNVVPGDRVAGNPARGLQSQ' A
#
# COMPACT_ATOMS: atom_id res chain seq x y z
N MET A 1 -23.10 24.06 28.63
CA MET A 1 -23.21 23.61 27.24
C MET A 1 -22.43 22.31 27.11
N ARG A 2 -23.11 21.16 26.95
CA ARG A 2 -22.43 19.87 26.70
C ARG A 2 -22.38 19.69 25.19
N ALA A 3 -21.18 19.71 24.60
CA ALA A 3 -20.99 19.32 23.21
C ALA A 3 -21.50 17.89 23.07
N ALA A 4 -22.55 17.70 22.28
CA ALA A 4 -23.17 16.41 22.06
C ALA A 4 -22.10 15.42 21.56
N ASP A 5 -22.11 14.22 22.17
CA ASP A 5 -21.39 13.02 21.73
C ASP A 5 -21.84 12.67 20.31
N ARG A 6 -21.25 13.33 19.31
CA ARG A 6 -21.48 13.03 17.90
C ARG A 6 -20.62 11.82 17.57
N ARG A 7 -21.13 10.63 17.86
CA ARG A 7 -20.61 9.37 17.31
C ARG A 7 -20.50 9.55 15.79
N VAL A 8 -19.26 9.66 15.29
CA VAL A 8 -19.01 9.67 13.86
C VAL A 8 -19.38 8.28 13.38
N ASN A 9 -20.49 8.18 12.67
CA ASN A 9 -20.95 6.93 12.07
C ASN A 9 -19.86 6.45 11.10
N HIS A 10 -19.06 5.46 11.51
CA HIS A 10 -17.96 4.90 10.72
C HIS A 10 -18.43 4.01 9.55
N SER A 11 -19.74 3.92 9.29
CA SER A 11 -20.30 2.96 8.32
C SER A 11 -20.20 3.37 6.84
N SER A 12 -19.63 4.53 6.49
CA SER A 12 -19.46 4.95 5.08
C SER A 12 -18.02 4.89 4.56
N TRP A 13 -17.06 4.36 5.33
CA TRP A 13 -15.69 4.15 4.84
C TRP A 13 -15.61 2.83 4.07
N HIS A 14 -15.80 2.87 2.74
CA HIS A 14 -15.53 1.72 1.87
C HIS A 14 -14.00 1.54 1.73
N VAL A 15 -13.38 0.85 2.69
CA VAL A 15 -11.95 0.52 2.64
C VAL A 15 -11.74 -0.60 1.64
N GLN A 16 -11.06 -0.32 0.53
CA GLN A 16 -10.59 -1.37 -0.38
C GLN A 16 -9.35 -2.03 0.23
N GLY A 17 -9.37 -3.37 0.33
CA GLY A 17 -8.22 -4.14 0.80
C GLY A 17 -7.00 -3.96 -0.11
N VAL A 18 -5.82 -4.28 0.42
CA VAL A 18 -4.60 -4.45 -0.37
C VAL A 18 -4.59 -5.85 -0.95
N ARG A 19 -4.25 -5.99 -2.23
CA ARG A 19 -3.99 -7.29 -2.86
C ARG A 19 -2.48 -7.48 -2.99
N ILE A 20 -1.98 -8.61 -2.49
CA ILE A 20 -0.59 -9.04 -2.67
C ILE A 20 -0.67 -10.39 -3.39
N GLU A 21 -0.09 -10.46 -4.58
CA GLU A 21 -0.05 -11.68 -5.39
C GLU A 21 1.07 -12.63 -4.91
N ASN A 22 1.25 -13.76 -5.60
CA ASN A 22 2.23 -14.76 -5.18
C ASN A 22 3.68 -14.24 -5.32
N ASP A 23 4.59 -14.86 -4.57
CA ASP A 23 6.03 -14.63 -4.66
C ASP A 23 6.49 -13.17 -4.48
N CYS A 24 5.65 -12.33 -3.86
CA CYS A 24 6.02 -10.97 -3.49
C CYS A 24 7.01 -10.95 -2.32
N TRP A 25 8.01 -10.07 -2.38
CA TRP A 25 8.84 -9.73 -1.24
C TRP A 25 8.49 -8.35 -0.69
N ILE A 26 8.09 -8.29 0.59
CA ILE A 26 7.68 -7.05 1.26
C ILE A 26 8.70 -6.71 2.37
N GLY A 27 9.44 -5.62 2.16
CA GLY A 27 10.44 -5.12 3.08
C GLY A 27 9.84 -4.62 4.40
N ALA A 28 10.65 -4.68 5.46
CA ALA A 28 10.27 -4.21 6.78
C ALA A 28 9.84 -2.74 6.76
N GLY A 29 8.74 -2.42 7.44
CA GLY A 29 8.24 -1.05 7.55
C GLY A 29 7.66 -0.46 6.26
N ALA A 30 7.44 -1.27 5.21
CA ALA A 30 6.69 -0.82 4.05
C ALA A 30 5.24 -0.46 4.42
N ILE A 31 4.75 0.63 3.84
CA ILE A 31 3.36 1.10 3.98
C ILE A 31 2.70 0.96 2.61
N ILE A 32 1.62 0.18 2.52
CA ILE A 32 0.87 -0.03 1.27
C ILE A 32 -0.53 0.59 1.44
N CYS A 33 -0.87 1.56 0.59
CA CYS A 33 -2.15 2.24 0.66
C CYS A 33 -3.32 1.31 0.27
N ALA A 34 -4.48 1.52 0.90
CA ALA A 34 -5.72 0.81 0.58
C ALA A 34 -6.04 0.85 -0.93
N GLY A 35 -6.52 -0.27 -1.48
CA GLY A 35 -6.83 -0.42 -2.91
C GLY A 35 -5.64 -0.71 -3.83
N VAL A 36 -4.41 -0.73 -3.31
CA VAL A 36 -3.21 -1.08 -4.09
C VAL A 36 -3.12 -2.59 -4.33
N CYS A 37 -2.72 -2.97 -5.53
CA CYS A 37 -2.29 -4.31 -5.90
C CYS A 37 -0.76 -4.36 -6.05
N ILE A 38 -0.12 -5.32 -5.37
CA ILE A 38 1.27 -5.72 -5.58
C ILE A 38 1.26 -6.93 -6.50
N GLY A 39 1.77 -6.77 -7.72
CA GLY A 39 1.80 -7.82 -8.73
C GLY A 39 2.71 -8.99 -8.36
N GLU A 40 2.48 -10.14 -8.98
CA GLU A 40 3.22 -11.38 -8.73
C GLU A 40 4.73 -11.19 -8.88
N GLY A 41 5.52 -11.74 -7.96
CA GLY A 41 6.98 -11.66 -7.99
C GLY A 41 7.57 -10.26 -7.73
N SER A 42 6.74 -9.26 -7.42
CA SER A 42 7.23 -7.90 -7.15
C SER A 42 7.98 -7.79 -5.83
N THR A 43 8.88 -6.82 -5.77
CA THR A 43 9.65 -6.48 -4.56
C THR A 43 9.35 -5.06 -4.10
N VAL A 44 8.95 -4.91 -2.84
CA VAL A 44 8.79 -3.62 -2.16
C VAL A 44 9.92 -3.49 -1.14
N LEU A 45 10.82 -2.52 -1.29
CA LEU A 45 11.94 -2.35 -0.36
C LEU A 45 11.49 -1.78 1.01
N GLU A 46 12.36 -1.87 2.00
CA GLU A 46 12.14 -1.42 3.36
C GLU A 46 11.76 0.07 3.43
N GLY A 47 10.80 0.41 4.31
CA GLY A 47 10.33 1.78 4.51
C GLY A 47 9.62 2.43 3.31
N THR A 48 9.35 1.67 2.25
CA THR A 48 8.68 2.17 1.02
C THR A 48 7.21 2.52 1.28
N VAL A 49 6.73 3.62 0.70
CA VAL A 49 5.31 4.01 0.76
C VAL A 49 4.67 3.84 -0.61
N VAL A 50 3.93 2.73 -0.77
CA VAL A 50 3.31 2.33 -2.02
C VAL A 50 1.93 2.99 -2.16
N THR A 51 1.83 3.93 -3.09
CA THR A 51 0.62 4.74 -3.35
C THR A 51 -0.09 4.35 -4.65
N LYS A 52 0.49 3.43 -5.44
CA LYS A 52 -0.03 2.97 -6.75
C LYS A 52 0.29 1.49 -6.92
N ASN A 53 -0.47 0.81 -7.80
CA ASN A 53 -0.22 -0.59 -8.13
C ASN A 53 1.22 -0.82 -8.61
N VAL A 54 1.79 -1.95 -8.21
CA VAL A 54 3.10 -2.40 -8.63
C VAL A 54 2.90 -3.46 -9.70
N VAL A 55 3.60 -3.32 -10.83
CA VAL A 55 3.53 -4.26 -11.95
C VAL A 55 4.24 -5.57 -11.57
N PRO A 56 3.75 -6.76 -11.98
CA PRO A 56 4.41 -8.02 -11.69
C PRO A 56 5.91 -8.03 -12.02
N GLY A 57 6.72 -8.59 -11.13
CA GLY A 57 8.18 -8.67 -11.22
C GLY A 57 8.94 -7.35 -10.97
N ASP A 58 8.23 -6.23 -10.81
CA ASP A 58 8.86 -4.93 -10.61
C ASP A 58 9.42 -4.75 -9.20
N ARG A 59 10.44 -3.90 -9.06
CA ARG A 59 11.10 -3.58 -7.79
C ARG A 59 10.88 -2.11 -7.49
N VAL A 60 10.25 -1.79 -6.36
CA VAL A 60 9.89 -0.41 -5.99
C VAL A 60 10.53 0.02 -4.67
N ALA A 61 10.88 1.30 -4.59
CA ALA A 61 11.47 1.91 -3.41
C ALA A 61 11.02 3.37 -3.19
N GLY A 62 11.14 3.86 -1.95
CA GLY A 62 11.00 5.28 -1.60
C GLY A 62 9.60 5.70 -1.14
N ASN A 63 9.46 7.00 -0.84
CA ASN A 63 8.19 7.63 -0.46
C ASN A 63 7.99 8.91 -1.29
N PRO A 64 7.12 8.91 -2.33
CA PRO A 64 6.30 7.78 -2.78
C PRO A 64 7.13 6.72 -3.54
N ALA A 65 6.64 5.48 -3.57
CA ALA A 65 7.26 4.38 -4.29
C ALA A 65 7.46 4.70 -5.79
N ARG A 66 8.66 4.37 -6.29
CA ARG A 66 9.05 4.43 -7.71
C ARG A 66 9.73 3.12 -8.12
N GLY A 67 9.47 2.69 -9.36
CA GLY A 67 10.16 1.55 -9.95
C GLY A 67 11.66 1.81 -10.09
N LEU A 68 12.45 0.81 -9.78
CA LEU A 68 13.90 0.81 -9.93
C LEU A 68 14.24 0.32 -11.34
N GLN A 69 15.01 1.12 -12.08
CA GLN A 69 15.52 0.67 -13.38
C GLN A 69 16.58 -0.40 -13.16
N SER A 70 16.48 -1.51 -13.91
CA SER A 70 17.60 -2.41 -14.12
C SER A 70 18.70 -1.68 -14.89
N GLN A 71 19.91 -1.71 -14.35
CA GLN A 71 21.13 -1.27 -15.05
C GLN A 71 21.33 -2.07 -16.35
#